data_AF-A0A151X0Z4-F1
#
_entry.id   AF-A0A151X0Z4-F1
#
_cell.length_a   1.000
_cell.length_b   1.000
_cell.length_c   1.000
_cell.angle_alpha   90.00
_cell.angle_beta   90.00
_cell.angle_gamma   90.00
#
_symmetry.space_group_name_H-M   'P 1'
#
loop_
_entity.id
_entity.type
_entity.pdbx_description
1 polymer ?
#
loop_
_entity_poly.entity_id
_entity_poly.type
_entity_poly.pdbx_seq_one_letter_code
_entity_poly.pdbx_strand_id
1 'polypeptide(L)'
;MHATLLFVTDINLFTYSPTLQELALLNQVEELENTINIIQEEGLKYIAGYAASRFANKYNHLGTSTEMVVNLQNDWINHISKGKLISPCSELLEVAKIMNEEFQNYHGNFIQKGPGIFKIIANKIEEKIINTTIPREVLLCLIRTRTYIRVRIINKQISADNHKRKYNKKMSIFTNRRVTTK
;
A
#
# COMPACT_ATOMS: atom_id res chain seq x y z
N MET A 1 34.09 -6.14 -38.60
CA MET A 1 33.92 -5.90 -37.14
C MET A 1 32.52 -6.37 -36.78
N HIS A 2 32.42 -7.52 -36.11
CA HIS A 2 31.15 -8.14 -35.74
C HIS A 2 30.54 -7.41 -34.54
N ALA A 3 29.34 -6.87 -34.72
CA ALA A 3 28.48 -6.46 -33.62
C ALA A 3 27.64 -7.68 -33.20
N THR A 4 27.97 -8.27 -32.06
CA THR A 4 27.19 -9.34 -31.44
C THR A 4 26.01 -8.72 -30.71
N LEU A 5 24.83 -8.78 -31.32
CA LEU A 5 23.55 -8.55 -30.64
C LEU A 5 23.33 -9.70 -29.64
N LEU A 6 23.47 -9.41 -28.35
CA LEU A 6 22.99 -10.29 -27.28
C LEU A 6 21.46 -10.21 -27.27
N PHE A 7 20.82 -11.14 -27.98
CA PHE A 7 19.41 -11.43 -27.82
C PHE A 7 19.20 -11.97 -26.41
N VAL A 8 18.52 -11.19 -25.55
CA VAL A 8 17.88 -11.71 -24.35
C VAL A 8 16.84 -12.70 -24.85
N THR A 9 17.08 -13.99 -24.64
CA THR A 9 16.14 -15.05 -25.02
C THR A 9 14.83 -14.84 -24.30
N ASP A 10 13.75 -14.68 -25.07
CA ASP A 10 12.38 -14.67 -24.59
C ASP A 10 12.14 -15.90 -23.70
N ILE A 11 11.95 -15.66 -22.40
CA ILE A 11 11.54 -16.71 -21.47
C ILE A 11 10.15 -17.14 -21.91
N ASN A 12 10.06 -18.31 -22.52
CA ASN A 12 8.79 -18.92 -22.89
C ASN A 12 8.08 -19.31 -21.59
N LEU A 13 7.23 -18.41 -21.09
CA LEU A 13 6.61 -18.47 -19.76
C LEU A 13 5.80 -19.77 -19.53
N PHE A 14 5.43 -20.48 -20.60
CA PHE A 14 4.68 -21.72 -20.58
C PHE A 14 5.50 -22.96 -20.19
N THR A 15 6.84 -22.92 -20.20
CA THR A 15 7.70 -24.08 -19.88
C THR A 15 8.62 -23.87 -18.68
N TYR A 16 8.51 -22.73 -17.99
CA TYR A 16 9.36 -22.42 -16.85
C TYR A 16 8.91 -23.22 -15.61
N SER A 17 9.84 -23.99 -15.03
CA SER A 17 9.68 -24.64 -13.74
C SER A 17 10.82 -24.15 -12.84
N PRO A 18 10.53 -23.47 -11.71
CA PRO A 18 11.56 -22.92 -10.86
C PRO A 18 12.41 -24.03 -10.24
N THR A 19 13.71 -23.80 -10.15
CA THR A 19 14.66 -24.66 -9.45
C THR A 19 14.46 -24.58 -7.94
N LEU A 20 14.94 -25.59 -7.22
CA LEU A 20 14.94 -25.59 -5.75
C LEU A 20 15.69 -24.37 -5.17
N GLN A 21 16.72 -23.89 -5.87
CA GLN A 21 17.49 -22.74 -5.45
C GLN A 21 16.72 -21.44 -5.65
N GLU A 22 15.99 -21.28 -6.76
CA GLU A 22 15.09 -20.13 -6.98
C GLU A 22 13.96 -20.10 -5.96
N LEU A 23 13.38 -21.26 -5.61
CA LEU A 23 12.38 -21.37 -4.54
C LEU A 23 12.94 -21.02 -3.16
N ALA A 24 14.18 -21.43 -2.86
CA ALA A 24 14.83 -21.09 -1.61
C ALA A 24 15.13 -19.58 -1.51
N LEU A 25 15.56 -18.95 -2.61
CA LEU A 25 15.74 -17.51 -2.72
C LEU A 25 14.43 -16.75 -2.51
N LEU A 26 13.33 -17.22 -3.11
CA LEU A 26 12.01 -16.62 -2.92
C LEU A 26 11.57 -16.66 -1.45
N ASN A 27 11.70 -17.81 -0.80
CA ASN A 27 11.37 -17.95 0.62
C ASN A 27 12.25 -17.03 1.50
N GLN A 28 13.54 -16.92 1.22
CA GLN A 28 14.44 -16.01 1.95
C GLN A 28 14.04 -14.54 1.78
N VAL A 29 13.57 -14.14 0.60
CA VAL A 29 13.07 -12.78 0.35
C VAL A 29 11.74 -12.53 1.06
N GLU A 30 10.84 -13.52 1.07
CA GLU A 30 9.53 -13.45 1.72
C GLU A 30 9.62 -13.43 3.27
N GLU A 31 10.60 -14.13 3.84
CA GLU A 31 10.85 -14.19 5.29
C GLU A 31 11.63 -12.98 5.82
N LEU A 32 12.18 -12.15 4.93
CA LEU A 32 12.93 -10.96 5.35
C LEU A 32 11.95 -9.86 5.81
N GLU A 33 11.95 -9.56 7.10
CA GLU A 33 11.14 -8.48 7.70
C GLU A 33 11.36 -7.13 6.99
N ASN A 34 12.56 -6.91 6.44
CA ASN A 34 12.89 -5.76 5.61
C ASN A 34 12.04 -5.67 4.33
N THR A 35 11.67 -6.80 3.72
CA THR A 35 10.84 -6.82 2.50
C THR A 35 9.45 -6.27 2.76
N ILE A 36 8.82 -6.67 3.88
CA ILE A 36 7.50 -6.16 4.26
C ILE A 36 7.56 -4.65 4.51
N ASN A 37 8.60 -4.18 5.20
CA ASN A 37 8.79 -2.75 5.46
C ASN A 37 8.96 -1.96 4.16
N ILE A 38 9.80 -2.44 3.23
CA ILE A 38 9.99 -1.81 1.92
C ILE A 38 8.66 -1.74 1.15
N ILE A 39 7.89 -2.82 1.10
CA ILE A 39 6.58 -2.84 0.41
C ILE A 39 5.61 -1.83 1.05
N GLN A 40 5.61 -1.73 2.38
CA GLN A 40 4.76 -0.77 3.09
C GLN A 40 5.19 0.67 2.81
N GLU A 41 6.49 0.96 2.80
CA GLU A 41 7.03 2.28 2.48
C GLU A 41 6.71 2.70 1.04
N GLU A 42 6.90 1.81 0.07
CA GLU A 42 6.57 2.06 -1.33
C GLU A 42 5.06 2.22 -1.55
N GLY A 43 4.25 1.40 -0.86
CA GLY A 43 2.79 1.55 -0.86
C GLY A 43 2.34 2.88 -0.27
N LEU A 44 2.99 3.35 0.80
CA LEU A 44 2.69 4.64 1.41
C LEU A 44 3.11 5.80 0.50
N LYS A 45 4.26 5.69 -0.16
CA LYS A 45 4.71 6.64 -1.18
C LYS A 45 3.71 6.79 -2.32
N TYR A 46 3.13 5.69 -2.78
CA TYR A 46 2.06 5.72 -3.78
C TYR A 46 0.80 6.45 -3.29
N ILE A 47 0.41 6.23 -2.02
CA ILE A 47 -0.71 6.95 -1.40
C ILE A 47 -0.41 8.45 -1.29
N ALA A 48 0.82 8.82 -0.93
CA ALA A 48 1.26 10.21 -0.88
C ALA A 48 1.26 10.86 -2.27
N GLY A 49 1.75 10.15 -3.30
CA GLY A 49 1.68 10.57 -4.69
C GLY A 49 0.24 10.78 -5.18
N TYR A 50 -0.68 9.89 -4.78
CA TYR A 50 -2.11 10.09 -5.03
C TYR A 50 -2.64 11.38 -4.40
N ALA A 51 -2.32 11.64 -3.13
CA ALA A 51 -2.73 12.89 -2.48
C ALA A 51 -2.15 14.11 -3.21
N ALA A 52 -0.87 14.11 -3.56
CA ALA A 52 -0.26 15.18 -4.36
C ALA A 52 -1.00 15.41 -5.69
N SER A 53 -1.30 14.33 -6.43
CA SER A 53 -2.04 14.39 -7.70
C SER A 53 -3.42 15.04 -7.55
N ARG A 54 -4.15 14.74 -6.47
CA ARG A 54 -5.48 15.31 -6.20
C ARG A 54 -5.46 16.82 -6.01
N PHE A 55 -4.33 17.38 -5.58
CA PHE A 55 -4.17 18.81 -5.33
C PHE A 55 -3.12 19.47 -6.25
N ALA A 56 -2.70 18.80 -7.32
CA ALA A 56 -1.62 19.29 -8.19
C ALA A 56 -1.89 20.69 -8.77
N ASN A 57 -3.16 21.01 -9.06
CA ASN A 57 -3.56 22.32 -9.57
C ASN A 57 -3.45 23.46 -8.54
N LYS A 58 -3.44 23.13 -7.24
CA LYS A 58 -3.43 24.10 -6.14
C LYS A 58 -2.07 24.17 -5.45
N TYR A 59 -1.39 23.04 -5.32
CA TYR A 59 -0.12 22.89 -4.62
C TYR A 59 0.85 22.07 -5.48
N ASN A 60 1.47 22.75 -6.45
CA ASN A 60 2.43 22.15 -7.38
C ASN A 60 3.70 21.61 -6.71
N HIS A 61 4.06 22.11 -5.53
CA HIS A 61 5.23 21.68 -4.76
C HIS A 61 5.05 20.33 -4.05
N LEU A 62 3.84 19.74 -4.05
CA LEU A 62 3.56 18.48 -3.36
C LEU A 62 4.18 17.25 -4.03
N GLY A 63 4.62 17.36 -5.28
CA GLY A 63 5.24 16.26 -5.99
C GLY A 63 5.46 16.56 -7.46
N THR A 64 6.16 15.66 -8.12
CA THR A 64 6.58 15.80 -9.52
C THR A 64 6.04 14.63 -10.35
N SER A 65 5.61 14.91 -11.57
CA SER A 65 5.22 13.88 -12.53
C SER A 65 6.39 12.93 -12.80
N THR A 66 6.16 11.63 -12.76
CA THR A 66 7.22 10.62 -12.99
C THR A 66 7.88 10.73 -14.37
N GLU A 67 7.21 11.32 -15.36
CA GLU A 67 7.82 11.61 -16.68
C GLU A 67 8.89 12.73 -16.63
N MET A 68 8.84 13.58 -15.60
CA MET A 68 9.77 14.70 -15.40
C MET A 68 10.92 14.35 -14.45
N VAL A 69 10.95 13.13 -13.91
CA VAL A 69 11.99 12.69 -12.98
C VAL A 69 13.25 12.31 -13.77
N VAL A 70 14.25 13.19 -13.74
CA VAL A 70 15.49 13.06 -14.53
C VAL A 70 16.43 11.96 -13.98
N ASN A 71 16.37 11.69 -12.67
CA ASN A 71 17.15 10.66 -12.01
C ASN A 71 16.25 9.50 -11.61
N LEU A 72 16.19 8.49 -12.47
CA LEU A 72 15.63 7.17 -12.19
C LEU A 72 16.54 6.45 -11.19
N GLN A 73 16.58 6.90 -9.93
CA GLN A 73 16.91 5.95 -8.87
C GLN A 73 15.89 4.81 -8.95
N ASN A 74 16.30 3.59 -8.54
CA ASN A 74 15.46 2.38 -8.53
C ASN A 74 14.26 2.55 -7.57
N ASP A 75 13.32 3.37 -8.00
CA ASP A 75 12.17 3.82 -7.26
C ASP A 75 10.96 3.11 -7.86
N TRP A 76 10.27 2.33 -7.04
CA TRP A 76 9.22 1.45 -7.52
C TRP A 76 8.10 2.21 -8.24
N ILE A 77 7.77 3.43 -7.77
CA ILE A 77 6.75 4.26 -8.42
C ILE A 77 7.12 4.62 -9.87
N ASN A 78 8.41 4.85 -10.15
CA ASN A 78 8.89 5.14 -11.50
C ASN A 78 8.79 3.90 -12.40
N HIS A 79 9.01 2.70 -11.82
CA HIS A 79 8.90 1.44 -12.54
C HIS A 79 7.46 1.10 -12.93
N ILE A 80 6.49 1.31 -12.03
CA ILE A 80 5.07 1.02 -12.32
C ILE A 80 4.36 2.13 -13.10
N SER A 81 4.93 3.34 -13.11
CA SER A 81 4.32 4.49 -13.79
C SER A 81 4.49 4.40 -15.31
N LYS A 82 3.49 4.93 -16.03
CA LYS A 82 3.58 5.23 -17.47
C LYS A 82 3.77 6.72 -17.73
N GLY A 83 4.46 7.41 -16.82
CA GLY A 83 4.77 8.84 -16.88
C GLY A 83 3.85 9.74 -16.05
N LYS A 84 2.57 9.39 -15.87
CA LYS A 84 1.56 10.29 -15.26
C LYS A 84 1.34 10.13 -13.76
N LEU A 85 1.97 9.16 -13.10
CA LEU A 85 1.94 9.11 -11.64
C LEU A 85 2.73 10.28 -11.07
N ILE A 86 2.38 10.71 -9.86
CA ILE A 86 3.11 11.74 -9.14
C ILE A 86 4.01 11.07 -8.11
N SER A 87 5.30 11.35 -8.17
CA SER A 87 6.23 11.06 -7.08
C SER A 87 6.11 12.20 -6.04
N PRO A 88 5.74 11.90 -4.79
CA PRO A 88 5.54 12.93 -3.77
C PRO A 88 6.86 13.62 -3.41
N CYS A 89 6.80 14.89 -3.00
CA CYS A 89 7.96 15.54 -2.42
C CYS A 89 8.33 14.91 -1.06
N SER A 90 9.57 15.09 -0.63
CA SER A 90 10.09 14.51 0.62
C SER A 90 9.28 14.92 1.85
N GLU A 91 8.86 16.19 1.91
CA GLU A 91 8.05 16.69 3.02
C GLU A 91 6.68 16.00 3.11
N LEU A 92 5.98 15.84 1.97
CA LEU A 92 4.69 15.17 1.94
C LEU A 92 4.84 13.68 2.32
N LEU A 93 5.92 13.04 1.88
CA LEU A 93 6.20 11.66 2.24
C LEU A 93 6.44 11.50 3.74
N GLU A 94 7.16 12.43 4.37
CA GLU A 94 7.39 12.44 5.81
C GLU A 94 6.08 12.64 6.59
N VAL A 95 5.25 13.59 6.16
CA VAL A 95 3.90 13.76 6.72
C VAL A 95 3.06 12.50 6.56
N ALA A 96 3.18 11.79 5.43
CA ALA A 96 2.46 10.52 5.23
C ALA A 96 2.96 9.41 6.17
N LYS A 97 4.25 9.35 6.49
CA LYS A 97 4.83 8.41 7.47
C LYS A 97 4.27 8.65 8.87
N ILE A 98 4.36 9.91 9.34
CA ILE A 98 3.80 10.32 10.63
C ILE A 98 2.28 10.06 10.67
N MET A 99 1.58 10.36 9.58
CA MET A 99 0.15 10.08 9.45
C MET A 99 -0.16 8.60 9.58
N ASN A 100 0.61 7.72 8.94
CA ASN A 100 0.37 6.28 8.99
C ASN A 100 0.66 5.70 10.38
N GLU A 101 1.69 6.20 11.05
CA GLU A 101 2.00 5.84 12.44
C GLU A 101 0.85 6.25 13.37
N GLU A 102 0.41 7.52 13.32
CA GLU A 102 -0.70 8.00 14.16
C GLU A 102 -2.02 7.32 13.82
N PHE A 103 -2.26 7.03 12.54
CA PHE A 103 -3.40 6.23 12.12
C PHE A 103 -3.37 4.84 12.76
N GLN A 104 -2.21 4.19 12.79
CA GLN A 104 -2.05 2.86 13.38
C GLN A 104 -2.15 2.91 14.91
N ASN A 105 -1.56 3.91 15.56
CA ASN A 105 -1.68 4.15 17.01
C ASN A 105 -3.13 4.37 17.42
N TYR A 106 -3.89 5.14 16.62
CA TYR A 106 -5.30 5.38 16.87
C TYR A 106 -6.13 4.13 16.57
N HIS A 107 -6.03 3.53 15.39
CA HIS A 107 -6.97 2.48 14.98
C HIS A 107 -6.60 1.05 15.39
N GLY A 108 -5.30 0.78 15.59
CA GLY A 108 -4.77 -0.56 15.79
C GLY A 108 -5.13 -1.50 14.63
N ASN A 109 -5.63 -2.68 14.95
CA ASN A 109 -6.02 -3.69 13.95
C ASN A 109 -7.42 -3.45 13.36
N PHE A 110 -8.23 -2.58 13.95
CA PHE A 110 -9.62 -2.34 13.54
C PHE A 110 -9.82 -0.92 13.02
N ILE A 111 -11.07 -0.49 12.83
CA ILE A 111 -11.42 0.92 12.69
C ILE A 111 -12.19 1.32 13.94
N GLN A 112 -11.54 2.10 14.80
CA GLN A 112 -12.21 2.81 15.89
C GLN A 112 -13.43 3.60 15.35
N LYS A 113 -14.57 3.40 16.00
CA LYS A 113 -15.84 4.03 15.64
C LYS A 113 -16.06 5.23 16.55
N GLY A 114 -16.09 6.42 15.97
CA GLY A 114 -16.36 7.66 16.68
C GLY A 114 -16.75 8.77 15.71
N PRO A 115 -17.46 9.81 16.16
CA PRO A 115 -17.72 10.97 15.33
C PRO A 115 -16.40 11.70 15.04
N GLY A 116 -16.23 12.16 13.79
CA GLY A 116 -15.13 13.06 13.45
C GLY A 116 -13.72 12.44 13.47
N ILE A 117 -13.58 11.12 13.26
CA ILE A 117 -12.27 10.42 13.30
C ILE A 117 -11.17 11.12 12.49
N PHE A 118 -11.50 11.66 11.31
CA PHE A 118 -10.52 12.33 10.45
C PHE A 118 -9.97 13.60 11.10
N LYS A 119 -10.83 14.36 11.80
CA LYS A 119 -10.42 15.59 12.49
C LYS A 119 -9.55 15.25 13.70
N ILE A 120 -9.90 14.22 14.45
CA ILE A 120 -9.15 13.75 15.62
C ILE A 120 -7.73 13.35 15.22
N ILE A 121 -7.60 12.50 14.20
CA ILE A 121 -6.29 12.04 13.70
C ILE A 121 -5.50 13.22 13.13
N ALA A 122 -6.13 14.10 12.35
CA ALA A 122 -5.46 15.27 11.79
C ALA A 122 -4.89 16.19 12.88
N ASN A 123 -5.64 16.45 13.95
CA ASN A 123 -5.16 17.27 15.08
C ASN A 123 -3.91 16.65 15.73
N LYS A 124 -3.94 15.34 16.00
CA LYS A 124 -2.78 14.62 16.58
C LYS A 124 -1.54 14.70 15.70
N ILE A 125 -1.72 14.67 14.38
CA ILE A 125 -0.62 14.76 13.44
C ILE A 125 -0.08 16.19 13.38
N GLU A 126 -0.96 17.20 13.34
CA GLU A 126 -0.58 18.62 13.36
C GLU A 126 0.25 19.01 14.59
N GLU A 127 -0.02 18.39 15.75
CA GLU A 127 0.81 18.53 16.96
C GLU A 127 2.26 18.04 16.75
N LYS A 128 2.49 17.10 15.82
CA LYS A 128 3.81 16.54 15.49
C LYS A 128 4.52 17.26 14.34
N ILE A 129 3.80 17.98 13.47
CA ILE A 129 4.35 18.59 12.24
C ILE A 129 4.37 20.12 12.30
N ILE A 130 5.00 20.66 13.35
CA ILE A 130 4.91 22.08 13.76
C ILE A 130 5.37 23.09 12.69
N ASN A 131 6.21 22.70 11.73
CA ASN A 131 6.75 23.58 10.67
C ASN A 131 6.52 23.04 9.26
N THR A 132 5.34 22.47 9.00
CA THR A 132 5.04 21.93 7.68
C THR A 132 4.43 22.97 6.74
N THR A 133 4.75 22.87 5.45
CA THR A 133 4.05 23.54 4.34
C THR A 133 2.83 22.75 3.88
N ILE A 134 2.66 21.50 4.33
CA ILE A 134 1.59 20.61 3.89
C ILE A 134 0.23 21.09 4.41
N PRO A 135 -0.69 21.48 3.52
CA PRO A 135 -1.99 22.00 3.93
C PRO A 135 -2.86 20.93 4.59
N ARG A 136 -3.66 21.34 5.59
CA ARG A 136 -4.56 20.43 6.32
C ARG A 136 -5.49 19.62 5.41
N GLU A 137 -5.96 20.17 4.31
CA GLU A 137 -6.83 19.43 3.37
C GLU A 137 -6.13 18.27 2.66
N VAL A 138 -4.82 18.39 2.43
CA VAL A 138 -3.96 17.33 1.88
C VAL A 138 -3.76 16.26 2.94
N LEU A 139 -3.48 16.65 4.19
CA LEU A 139 -3.41 15.74 5.34
C LEU A 139 -4.73 14.95 5.51
N LEU A 140 -5.87 15.64 5.45
CA LEU A 140 -7.17 14.99 5.52
C LEU A 140 -7.42 14.07 4.32
N CYS A 141 -6.86 14.35 3.14
CA CYS A 141 -6.93 13.45 1.99
C CYS A 141 -6.14 12.15 2.24
N LEU A 142 -4.93 12.25 2.81
CA LEU A 142 -4.13 11.08 3.23
C LEU A 142 -4.91 10.20 4.22
N ILE A 143 -5.44 10.80 5.28
CA ILE A 143 -6.20 10.10 6.32
C ILE A 143 -7.44 9.40 5.72
N ARG A 144 -8.22 10.11 4.89
CA ARG A 144 -9.40 9.53 4.22
C ARG A 144 -9.02 8.35 3.34
N THR A 145 -7.98 8.51 2.54
CA THR A 145 -7.49 7.46 1.63
C THR A 145 -7.07 6.22 2.40
N ARG A 146 -6.26 6.39 3.45
CA ARG A 146 -5.83 5.29 4.32
C ARG A 146 -7.01 4.58 4.99
N THR A 147 -8.01 5.35 5.46
CA THR A 147 -9.23 4.83 6.06
C THR A 147 -10.01 3.98 5.07
N TYR A 148 -10.28 4.48 3.86
CA TYR A 148 -11.03 3.73 2.85
C TYR A 148 -10.32 2.46 2.42
N ILE A 149 -8.99 2.49 2.30
CA ILE A 149 -8.18 1.29 2.04
C ILE A 149 -8.38 0.27 3.18
N ARG A 150 -8.26 0.68 4.45
CA ARG A 150 -8.45 -0.21 5.61
C ARG A 150 -9.86 -0.81 5.65
N VAL A 151 -10.89 0.02 5.48
CA VAL A 151 -12.29 -0.43 5.44
C VAL A 151 -12.52 -1.43 4.32
N ARG A 152 -11.96 -1.17 3.12
CA ARG A 152 -12.06 -2.09 1.99
C ARG A 152 -11.42 -3.45 2.29
N ILE A 153 -10.26 -3.47 2.95
CA ILE A 153 -9.58 -4.71 3.34
C ILE A 153 -10.41 -5.47 4.37
N ILE A 154 -10.90 -4.80 5.41
CA ILE A 154 -11.77 -5.40 6.43
C ILE A 154 -13.03 -5.99 5.79
N ASN A 155 -13.67 -5.27 4.88
CA ASN A 155 -14.88 -5.76 4.18
C ASN A 155 -14.59 -6.99 3.32
N LYS A 156 -13.43 -7.05 2.64
CA LYS A 156 -13.00 -8.24 1.90
C LYS A 156 -12.82 -9.45 2.83
N GLN A 157 -12.19 -9.26 3.99
CA GLN A 157 -12.00 -10.31 4.99
C GLN A 157 -13.35 -10.82 5.52
N ILE A 158 -14.24 -9.91 5.93
CA ILE A 158 -15.60 -10.26 6.39
C ILE A 158 -16.35 -11.06 5.32
N SER A 159 -16.26 -10.63 4.05
CA SER A 159 -16.90 -11.35 2.93
C SER A 159 -16.37 -12.76 2.77
N ALA A 160 -15.05 -12.95 2.84
CA ALA A 160 -14.42 -14.28 2.74
C ALA A 160 -14.82 -15.18 3.92
N ASP A 161 -14.82 -14.65 5.14
CA ASP A 161 -15.22 -15.38 6.34
C ASP A 161 -16.69 -15.81 6.28
N ASN A 162 -17.57 -14.92 5.83
CA ASN A 162 -18.99 -15.22 5.67
C ASN A 162 -19.21 -16.31 4.61
N HIS A 163 -18.46 -16.29 3.51
CA HIS A 163 -18.50 -17.33 2.50
C HIS A 163 -18.06 -18.69 3.09
N LYS A 164 -16.94 -18.72 3.83
CA LYS A 164 -16.43 -19.92 4.53
C LYS A 164 -17.45 -20.47 5.54
N ARG A 165 -18.05 -19.60 6.36
CA ARG A 165 -19.11 -19.99 7.33
C ARG A 165 -20.32 -20.59 6.63
N LYS A 166 -20.78 -19.99 5.53
CA LYS A 166 -21.91 -20.49 4.73
C LYS A 166 -21.60 -21.87 4.13
N TYR A 167 -20.40 -22.05 3.59
CA TYR A 167 -19.94 -23.34 3.07
C TYR A 167 -19.89 -24.41 4.17
N ASN A 168 -19.24 -24.11 5.30
CA ASN A 168 -19.12 -25.04 6.43
C ASN A 168 -20.50 -25.44 7.00
N LYS A 169 -21.43 -24.48 7.11
CA LYS A 169 -22.81 -24.76 7.56
C LYS A 169 -23.54 -25.70 6.60
N LYS A 170 -23.36 -25.53 5.28
CA LYS A 170 -23.93 -26.46 4.30
C LYS A 170 -23.31 -27.86 4.44
N MET A 171 -22.00 -27.94 4.59
CA MET A 171 -21.28 -29.21 4.77
C MET A 171 -21.64 -29.92 6.08
N SER A 172 -21.84 -29.21 7.19
CA SER A 172 -22.25 -29.83 8.46
C SER A 172 -23.66 -30.43 8.37
N ILE A 173 -24.58 -29.75 7.67
CA ILE A 173 -25.93 -30.26 7.38
C ILE A 173 -25.83 -31.51 6.49
N PHE A 174 -25.07 -31.45 5.40
CA PHE A 174 -24.90 -32.57 4.46
C PHE A 174 -24.26 -33.80 5.12
N THR A 175 -23.25 -33.60 5.97
CA THR A 175 -22.51 -34.69 6.62
C THR A 175 -23.14 -35.18 7.92
N ASN A 176 -24.27 -34.59 8.35
CA ASN A 176 -24.94 -34.89 9.63
C ASN A 176 -24.01 -34.85 10.87
N ARG A 177 -22.90 -34.12 10.78
CA ARG A 177 -21.98 -33.93 11.92
C ARG A 177 -22.56 -32.85 12.83
N ARG A 178 -23.00 -33.24 14.03
CA ARG A 178 -23.26 -32.27 15.12
C ARG A 178 -21.94 -31.57 15.43
N VAL A 179 -21.88 -30.25 15.22
CA VAL A 179 -20.75 -29.43 15.67
C VAL A 179 -20.76 -29.47 17.19
N THR A 180 -19.84 -30.23 17.78
CA THR A 180 -19.57 -30.19 19.22
C THR A 180 -18.80 -28.90 19.51
N THR A 181 -19.53 -27.85 19.91
CA THR A 181 -18.92 -26.68 20.54
C THR A 181 -18.36 -27.10 21.90
N LYS A 182 -17.03 -27.10 22.04
CA LYS A 182 -16.37 -26.95 23.34
C LYS A 182 -16.15 -25.48 23.61
#